data_AF-A0A849IQ67-F1
#
_entry.id   AF-A0A849IQ67-F1
#
_cell.length_a   1.000
_cell.length_b   1.000
_cell.length_c   1.000
_cell.angle_alpha   90.00
_cell.angle_beta   90.00
_cell.angle_gamma   90.00
#
_symmetry.space_group_name_H-M   'P 1'
#
loop_
_entity.id
_entity.type
_entity.pdbx_description
1 polymer ?
#
loop_
_entity_poly.entity_id
_entity_poly.type
_entity_poly.pdbx_seq_one_letter_code
_entity_poly.pdbx_strand_id
1 'polypeptide(L)'
;MREPRRDHYLAPVVGDDTATVIEAAIEALAELRGLTPLGDPCTALHLLVSIVCETQRRLPEAVATTRDQQCSWAEIGDLLGVTRASAQQRYGGRAARARSPLSE
;
A
#
# COMPACT_ATOMS: atom_id res chain seq x y z
N MET A 1 -33.10 15.38 -2.96
CA MET A 1 -31.94 15.49 -2.06
C MET A 1 -31.40 14.08 -1.89
N ARG A 2 -30.41 13.68 -2.71
CA ARG A 2 -29.77 12.36 -2.58
C ARG A 2 -28.76 12.48 -1.44
N GLU A 3 -28.93 11.68 -0.39
CA GLU A 3 -27.87 11.48 0.60
C GLU A 3 -26.57 11.14 -0.14
N PRO A 4 -25.45 11.83 0.15
CA PRO A 4 -24.17 11.37 -0.36
C PRO A 4 -23.99 9.98 0.25
N ARG A 5 -23.86 8.96 -0.60
CA ARG A 5 -23.39 7.66 -0.12
C ARG A 5 -22.14 7.97 0.64
N ARG A 6 -22.15 7.74 1.95
CA ARG A 6 -20.93 7.67 2.73
C ARG A 6 -20.26 6.41 2.19
N ASP A 7 -19.54 6.57 1.10
CA ASP A 7 -18.52 5.64 0.67
C ASP A 7 -17.49 5.71 1.80
N HIS A 8 -17.77 4.98 2.88
CA HIS A 8 -16.80 4.75 3.93
C HIS A 8 -15.63 4.12 3.19
N TYR A 9 -14.53 4.84 3.04
CA TYR A 9 -13.30 4.28 2.50
C TYR A 9 -12.93 3.17 3.48
N LEU A 10 -13.29 1.94 3.14
CA LEU A 10 -13.20 0.83 4.08
C LEU A 10 -11.71 0.60 4.38
N ALA A 11 -11.41 0.36 5.65
CA ALA A 11 -10.11 -0.11 6.08
C ALA A 11 -9.62 -1.26 5.18
N PRO A 12 -8.30 -1.46 5.05
CA PRO A 12 -7.73 -2.54 4.24
C PRO A 12 -8.44 -3.87 4.53
N VAL A 13 -8.96 -4.49 3.48
CA VAL A 13 -9.62 -5.80 3.58
C VAL A 13 -8.61 -6.86 3.16
N VAL A 14 -8.42 -7.86 4.02
CA VAL A 14 -7.64 -9.07 3.71
C VAL A 14 -8.62 -10.23 3.65
N GLY A 15 -8.60 -10.97 2.54
CA GLY A 15 -9.49 -12.08 2.26
C GLY A 15 -8.94 -13.00 1.16
N ASP A 16 -9.79 -13.91 0.69
CA ASP A 16 -9.42 -14.96 -0.28
C ASP A 16 -8.80 -14.39 -1.57
N ASP A 17 -9.27 -13.23 -2.02
CA ASP A 17 -8.74 -12.51 -3.19
C ASP A 17 -7.29 -12.05 -2.96
N THR A 18 -7.02 -11.41 -1.82
CA THR A 18 -5.67 -10.99 -1.45
C THR A 18 -4.74 -12.19 -1.21
N ALA A 19 -5.25 -13.28 -0.62
CA ALA A 19 -4.48 -14.51 -0.42
C ALA A 19 -4.06 -15.12 -1.76
N THR A 20 -5.01 -15.26 -2.70
CA THR A 20 -4.75 -15.76 -4.06
C THR A 20 -3.69 -14.93 -4.78
N VAL A 21 -3.77 -13.59 -4.68
CA VAL A 21 -2.79 -12.69 -5.30
C VAL A 21 -1.40 -12.84 -4.67
N ILE A 22 -1.33 -13.01 -3.35
CA ILE A 22 -0.05 -13.19 -2.65
C ILE A 22 0.60 -14.52 -2.99
N GLU A 23 -0.17 -15.62 -3.07
CA GLU A 23 0.34 -16.93 -3.49
C GLU A 23 0.95 -16.86 -4.90
N ALA A 24 0.21 -16.29 -5.86
CA ALA A 24 0.71 -16.09 -7.21
C ALA A 24 1.95 -15.19 -7.26
N ALA A 25 2.01 -14.14 -6.43
CA ALA A 25 3.18 -13.26 -6.35
C ALA A 25 4.41 -13.96 -5.76
N ILE A 26 4.23 -14.86 -4.79
CA ILE A 26 5.32 -15.67 -4.23
C ILE A 26 5.88 -16.61 -5.29
N GLU A 27 5.01 -17.33 -6.01
CA GLU A 27 5.41 -18.23 -7.10
C GLU A 27 6.18 -17.47 -8.19
N ALA A 28 5.60 -16.38 -8.70
CA ALA A 28 6.24 -15.56 -9.73
C ALA A 28 7.59 -14.98 -9.28
N LEU A 29 7.69 -14.52 -8.03
CA LEU A 29 8.95 -13.99 -7.52
C LEU A 29 10.01 -15.08 -7.31
N ALA A 30 9.59 -16.28 -6.93
CA ALA A 30 10.50 -17.42 -6.82
C ALA A 30 11.07 -17.80 -8.19
N GLU A 31 10.22 -17.89 -9.22
CA GLU A 31 10.64 -18.15 -10.60
C GLU A 31 11.65 -17.10 -11.10
N LEU A 32 11.34 -15.82 -10.92
CA LEU A 32 12.24 -14.72 -11.30
C LEU A 32 13.60 -14.75 -10.59
N ARG A 33 13.67 -15.37 -9.41
CA ARG A 33 14.90 -15.50 -8.60
C ARG A 33 15.57 -16.87 -8.76
N GLY A 34 15.01 -17.78 -9.56
CA GLY A 34 15.52 -19.15 -9.68
C GLY A 34 15.43 -19.94 -8.37
N LEU A 35 14.48 -19.60 -7.50
CA LEU A 35 14.24 -20.27 -6.23
C LEU A 35 13.11 -21.29 -6.38
N THR A 36 13.19 -22.40 -5.66
CA THR A 36 12.08 -23.34 -5.53
C THR A 36 11.32 -23.00 -4.25
N PRO A 37 10.11 -22.43 -4.32
CA PRO A 37 9.36 -22.06 -3.13
C PRO A 37 8.78 -23.29 -2.40
N LEU A 38 8.63 -24.43 -3.10
CA LEU A 38 8.10 -25.65 -2.50
C LEU A 38 9.08 -26.26 -1.47
N GLY A 39 8.67 -26.20 -0.20
CA GLY A 39 9.21 -27.03 0.86
C GLY A 39 10.27 -26.40 1.76
N ASP A 40 10.76 -25.19 1.43
CA ASP A 40 11.68 -24.44 2.31
C ASP A 40 10.98 -23.23 2.97
N PRO A 41 10.67 -23.31 4.28
CA PRO A 41 10.09 -22.21 5.03
C PRO A 41 10.93 -20.91 4.98
N CYS A 42 12.26 -21.02 4.87
CA CYS A 42 13.14 -19.85 4.81
C CYS A 42 12.98 -19.11 3.48
N THR A 43 12.89 -19.84 2.36
CA THR A 43 12.61 -19.27 1.03
C THR A 43 11.24 -18.59 1.01
N ALA A 44 10.19 -19.24 1.51
CA ALA A 44 8.85 -18.65 1.57
C ALA A 44 8.83 -17.35 2.38
N LEU A 45 9.47 -17.33 3.57
CA LEU A 45 9.58 -16.12 4.40
C LEU A 45 10.36 -15.01 3.68
N HIS A 46 11.49 -15.33 3.04
CA HIS A 46 12.29 -14.37 2.30
C HIS A 46 11.51 -13.69 1.16
N LEU A 47 10.74 -14.47 0.40
CA LEU A 47 9.89 -13.97 -0.68
C LEU A 47 8.77 -13.08 -0.15
N LEU A 48 8.08 -13.51 0.90
CA LEU A 48 7.00 -12.73 1.51
C LEU A 48 7.52 -11.40 2.08
N VAL A 49 8.64 -11.43 2.81
CA VAL A 49 9.27 -10.19 3.33
C VAL A 49 9.68 -9.27 2.18
N SER A 50 10.20 -9.81 1.09
CA SER A 50 10.54 -9.01 -0.10
C SER A 50 9.32 -8.28 -0.67
N ILE A 51 8.18 -8.96 -0.78
CA ILE A 51 6.91 -8.38 -1.24
C ILE A 51 6.41 -7.30 -0.26
N VAL A 52 6.45 -7.57 1.05
CA VAL A 52 6.08 -6.60 2.08
C VAL A 52 6.96 -5.35 2.01
N CYS A 53 8.28 -5.50 1.87
CA CYS A 53 9.18 -4.36 1.76
C CYS A 53 8.91 -3.54 0.50
N GLU A 54 8.65 -4.19 -0.64
CA GLU A 54 8.37 -3.51 -1.90
C GLU A 54 7.03 -2.75 -1.86
N THR A 55 5.98 -3.37 -1.34
CA THR A 55 4.68 -2.70 -1.14
C THR A 55 4.79 -1.50 -0.19
N GLN A 56 5.51 -1.65 0.93
CA GLN A 56 5.79 -0.55 1.85
C GLN A 56 6.61 0.57 1.20
N ARG A 57 7.57 0.24 0.33
CA ARG A 57 8.39 1.22 -0.40
C ARG A 57 7.56 2.06 -1.37
N ARG A 58 6.55 1.47 -2.00
CA ARG A 58 5.64 2.14 -2.95
C ARG A 58 4.54 2.95 -2.27
N LEU A 59 4.18 2.61 -1.03
CA LEU A 59 3.07 3.22 -0.31
C LEU A 59 3.15 4.77 -0.18
N PRO A 60 4.32 5.40 0.09
CA PRO A 60 4.38 6.86 0.19
C PRO A 60 4.06 7.59 -1.11
N GLU A 61 4.41 7.00 -2.27
CA GLU A 61 4.09 7.57 -3.58
C GLU A 61 2.58 7.46 -3.85
N ALA A 62 2.00 6.30 -3.60
CA ALA A 62 0.55 6.10 -3.69
C ALA A 62 -0.22 7.11 -2.81
N VAL A 63 0.24 7.33 -1.56
CA VAL A 63 -0.36 8.34 -0.67
C VAL A 63 -0.23 9.76 -1.23
N ALA A 64 0.91 10.11 -1.84
CA ALA A 64 1.10 11.42 -2.47
C ALA A 64 0.14 11.60 -3.66
N THR A 65 0.04 10.60 -4.54
CA THR A 65 -0.90 10.61 -5.67
C THR A 65 -2.35 10.75 -5.21
N THR A 66 -2.76 10.00 -4.18
CA THR A 66 -4.10 10.13 -3.59
C THR A 66 -4.32 11.52 -3.00
N ARG A 67 -3.29 12.10 -2.36
CA ARG A 67 -3.37 13.46 -1.83
C ARG A 67 -3.49 14.52 -2.94
N ASP A 68 -2.86 14.32 -4.09
CA ASP A 68 -2.94 15.21 -5.26
C ASP A 68 -4.32 15.16 -5.92
N GLN A 69 -5.02 14.03 -5.82
CA GLN A 69 -6.42 13.88 -6.22
C GLN A 69 -7.43 14.52 -5.23
N GLN A 70 -6.94 15.40 -4.35
CA GLN A 70 -7.73 16.15 -3.37
C GLN A 70 -8.36 15.32 -2.24
N CYS A 71 -8.01 14.04 -2.10
CA CYS A 71 -8.41 13.26 -0.92
C CYS A 71 -7.85 13.87 0.36
N SER A 72 -8.68 13.93 1.39
CA SER A 72 -8.32 14.41 2.71
C SER A 72 -7.46 13.40 3.47
N TRP A 73 -6.72 13.87 4.47
CA TRP A 73 -5.99 12.98 5.39
C TRP A 73 -6.89 12.03 6.18
N ALA A 74 -8.18 12.35 6.32
CA ALA A 74 -9.14 11.46 6.98
C ALA A 74 -9.41 10.25 6.08
N GLU A 75 -9.78 10.49 4.82
CA GLU A 75 -10.03 9.43 3.83
C GLU A 75 -8.77 8.58 3.57
N ILE A 76 -7.60 9.22 3.51
CA ILE A 76 -6.31 8.51 3.41
C ILE A 76 -6.05 7.66 4.66
N GLY A 77 -6.40 8.15 5.84
CA GLY A 77 -6.29 7.38 7.08
C GLY A 77 -7.16 6.13 7.06
N ASP A 78 -8.42 6.30 6.65
CA ASP A 78 -9.37 5.20 6.53
C ASP A 78 -8.86 4.13 5.55
N LEU A 79 -8.39 4.53 4.34
CA LEU A 79 -7.79 3.62 3.35
C LEU A 79 -6.54 2.90 3.86
N LEU A 80 -5.77 3.52 4.74
CA LEU A 80 -4.57 2.94 5.34
C LEU A 80 -4.88 2.10 6.59
N GLY A 81 -6.12 2.14 7.09
CA GLY A 81 -6.50 1.51 8.36
C GLY A 81 -5.86 2.18 9.58
N VAL A 82 -5.51 3.47 9.49
CA VAL A 82 -4.87 4.23 10.58
C VAL A 82 -5.61 5.54 10.84
N THR A 83 -5.33 6.18 11.97
CA THR A 83 -5.94 7.49 12.24
C THR A 83 -5.45 8.54 11.24
N ARG A 84 -6.29 9.55 10.97
CA ARG A 84 -5.91 10.75 10.21
C ARG A 84 -4.58 11.34 10.68
N ALA A 85 -4.40 11.49 12.00
CA ALA A 85 -3.20 12.08 12.57
C ALA A 85 -1.96 11.23 12.27
N SER A 86 -2.06 9.90 12.41
CA SER A 86 -1.00 8.95 12.06
C SER A 86 -0.63 9.02 10.57
N ALA A 87 -1.63 9.09 9.68
CA ALA A 87 -1.41 9.23 8.24
C ALA A 87 -0.69 10.55 7.90
N GLN A 88 -1.18 11.67 8.44
CA GLN A 88 -0.58 12.99 8.20
C GLN A 88 0.84 13.08 8.77
N GLN A 89 1.09 12.55 9.97
CA GLN A 89 2.42 12.54 10.57
C GLN A 89 3.41 11.73 9.73
N ARG A 90 3.00 10.55 9.26
CA ARG A 90 3.86 9.62 8.53
C ARG A 90 4.14 10.07 7.08
N TYR A 91 3.14 10.63 6.40
CA TYR A 91 3.23 10.92 4.96
C TYR A 91 3.16 12.40 4.60
N GLY A 92 2.74 13.28 5.53
CA GLY A 92 2.46 14.69 5.24
C GLY A 92 3.67 15.51 4.79
N GLY A 93 4.83 15.30 5.40
CA GLY A 93 6.07 15.97 5.00
C GLY A 93 6.55 15.56 3.59
N ARG A 94 6.29 14.31 3.20
CA ARG A 94 6.70 13.76 1.89
C ARG A 94 5.72 14.17 0.78
N ALA A 95 4.42 14.17 1.08
CA ALA A 95 3.39 14.69 0.18
C ALA A 95 3.51 16.21 -0.05
N ALA A 96 4.00 16.97 0.92
CA ALA A 96 4.32 18.38 0.72
C ALA A 96 5.50 18.59 -0.24
N ARG A 97 6.56 17.76 -0.13
CA ARG A 97 7.73 17.83 -1.03
C ARG A 97 7.41 17.38 -2.46
N ALA A 98 6.55 16.36 -2.63
CA ALA A 98 6.09 15.93 -3.96
C ALA A 98 5.33 17.05 -4.71
N ARG A 99 4.60 17.91 -3.99
CA ARG A 99 3.91 19.09 -4.55
C ARG A 99 4.81 20.29 -4.85
N SER A 100 6.09 20.24 -4.47
CA SER A 100 7.09 21.23 -4.86
C SER A 100 8.10 20.63 -5.85
N PRO A 101 7.68 20.18 -7.05
CA PRO A 101 8.65 19.92 -8.09
C PRO A 101 9.12 21.28 -8.62
N LEU A 102 10.39 21.61 -8.36
CA LEU A 102 11.22 22.57 -9.09
C LEU A 102 10.54 23.87 -9.57
N SER A 103 10.77 24.94 -8.81
CA SER A 103 10.92 26.26 -9.42
C SER A 103 12.36 26.35 -9.97
N GLU A 104 12.52 26.08 -11.27
CA GLU A 104 13.66 26.50 -12.08
C GLU A 104 13.15 27.26 -13.31
#